data_AF-A0A1H8BNX5-F1
#
_entry.id   AF-A0A1H8BNX5-F1
#
_cell.length_a   1.000
_cell.length_b   1.000
_cell.length_c   1.000
_cell.angle_alpha   90.00
_cell.angle_beta   90.00
_cell.angle_gamma   90.00
#
_symmetry.space_group_name_H-M   'P 1'
#
loop_
_entity.id
_entity.type
_entity.pdbx_description
1 polymer ?
#
loop_
_entity_poly.entity_id
_entity_poly.type
_entity_poly.pdbx_seq_one_letter_code
_entity_poly.pdbx_strand_id
1 'polypeptide(L)'
;MTTSSDDSVIPIGRPRQADPAAPGSPDAAQRPDPFETLERYWLRVAAGRIMPHRDEIDPRALSGILDRVFLLERMAPGVARFRLAGERLNGLLDMDMRGLPLTSLFFPAARDGVNSSVRALFDDPARIDMTLDGPREGRRGRVAARLLILPLRDRDGAVTRAIGCLSAGGATIKAPQRFDIVAEARQTLLGYGTLPDPAVQATKNAPNPVRPARPYLRLVVDNS
;
A
#
# COMPACT_ATOMS: atom_id res chain seq x y z
N MET A 1 -25.04 -29.89 76.51
CA MET A 1 -23.87 -29.19 75.95
C MET A 1 -23.45 -29.93 74.70
N THR A 2 -23.20 -29.19 73.61
CA THR A 2 -22.45 -29.53 72.37
C THR A 2 -23.00 -30.66 71.49
N THR A 3 -23.15 -30.59 70.16
CA THR A 3 -22.78 -29.64 69.07
C THR A 3 -23.47 -30.19 67.80
N SER A 4 -24.27 -29.41 67.06
CA SER A 4 -23.91 -28.47 65.98
C SER A 4 -23.52 -29.11 64.63
N SER A 5 -24.49 -29.02 63.71
CA SER A 5 -24.42 -28.67 62.27
C SER A 5 -23.38 -29.30 61.33
N ASP A 6 -23.94 -30.17 60.49
CA ASP A 6 -23.94 -30.12 59.02
C ASP A 6 -23.65 -28.73 58.39
N ASP A 7 -22.67 -28.65 57.50
CA ASP A 7 -22.78 -28.05 56.14
C ASP A 7 -21.43 -28.19 55.41
N SER A 8 -21.38 -29.02 54.38
CA SER A 8 -20.18 -29.24 53.56
C SER A 8 -20.13 -28.24 52.40
N VAL A 9 -19.29 -27.21 52.56
CA VAL A 9 -19.00 -26.22 51.51
C VAL A 9 -17.86 -26.73 50.61
N ILE A 10 -18.20 -26.97 49.34
CA ILE A 10 -17.28 -27.26 48.24
C ILE A 10 -16.50 -25.98 47.87
N PRO A 11 -15.15 -25.96 47.84
CA PRO A 11 -14.44 -24.77 47.39
C PRO A 11 -14.48 -24.67 45.86
N ILE A 12 -15.07 -23.58 45.36
CA ILE A 12 -15.06 -23.16 43.96
C ILE A 12 -13.62 -22.84 43.56
N GLY A 13 -13.15 -23.45 42.47
CA GLY A 13 -11.82 -23.25 41.92
C GLY A 13 -11.53 -21.79 41.58
N ARG A 14 -10.36 -21.32 42.01
CA ARG A 14 -9.75 -20.04 41.64
C ARG A 14 -9.73 -19.89 40.10
N PRO A 15 -10.10 -18.73 39.53
CA PRO A 15 -9.85 -18.50 38.11
C PRO A 15 -8.35 -18.54 37.84
N ARG A 16 -7.94 -19.29 36.81
CA ARG A 16 -6.56 -19.31 36.28
C ARG A 16 -6.16 -17.87 35.96
N GLN A 17 -5.28 -17.31 36.77
CA GLN A 17 -4.61 -16.06 36.48
C GLN A 17 -3.82 -16.29 35.19
N ALA A 18 -4.18 -15.57 34.13
CA ALA A 18 -3.42 -15.57 32.89
C ALA A 18 -2.05 -14.98 33.19
N ASP A 19 -1.00 -15.76 32.98
CA ASP A 19 0.38 -15.26 33.03
C ASP A 19 0.49 -14.02 32.12
N PRO A 20 1.06 -12.90 32.59
CA PRO A 20 1.42 -11.81 31.69
C PRO A 20 2.44 -12.36 30.69
N ALA A 21 2.12 -12.19 29.40
CA ALA A 21 2.98 -12.56 28.29
C ALA A 21 4.43 -12.15 28.59
N ALA A 22 5.34 -13.12 28.53
CA ALA A 22 6.77 -12.91 28.74
C ALA A 22 7.26 -11.70 27.92
N PRO A 23 8.05 -10.78 28.51
CA PRO A 23 8.59 -9.65 27.76
C PRO A 23 9.47 -10.18 26.64
N GLY A 24 9.13 -9.79 25.40
CA GLY A 24 9.94 -10.07 24.22
C GLY A 24 11.38 -9.64 24.44
N SER A 25 12.32 -10.40 23.87
CA SER A 25 13.76 -10.22 24.04
C SER A 25 14.21 -8.75 23.92
N PRO A 26 15.15 -8.30 24.77
CA PRO A 26 15.59 -6.89 24.85
C PRO A 26 16.30 -6.36 23.59
N ASP A 27 16.52 -7.21 22.58
CA ASP A 27 17.13 -6.84 21.28
C ASP A 27 16.11 -6.32 20.25
N ALA A 28 14.80 -6.36 20.56
CA ALA A 28 13.75 -5.74 19.74
C ALA A 28 13.62 -4.22 19.94
N ALA A 29 14.30 -3.67 20.95
CA ALA A 29 14.01 -2.35 21.51
C ALA A 29 14.52 -1.14 20.70
N GLN A 30 15.22 -1.32 19.57
CA GLN A 30 15.70 -0.16 18.79
C GLN A 30 15.77 -0.39 17.28
N ARG A 31 14.91 -1.25 16.70
CA ARG A 31 14.72 -1.20 15.24
C ARG A 31 13.75 -0.06 14.92
N PRO A 32 14.14 0.91 14.09
CA PRO A 32 13.25 2.01 13.72
C PRO A 32 11.98 1.45 13.06
N ASP A 33 10.84 2.05 13.36
CA ASP A 33 9.56 1.65 12.77
C ASP A 33 9.68 1.72 11.23
N PRO A 34 9.43 0.61 10.49
CA PRO A 34 9.57 0.63 9.04
C PRO A 34 8.61 1.61 8.36
N PHE A 35 7.45 1.89 8.95
CA PHE A 35 6.49 2.86 8.41
C PHE A 35 7.02 4.28 8.56
N GLU A 36 7.52 4.63 9.75
CA GLU A 36 8.14 5.93 10.00
C GLU A 36 9.40 6.13 9.14
N THR A 37 10.21 5.08 8.97
CA THR A 37 11.41 5.09 8.13
C THR A 37 11.07 5.42 6.68
N LEU A 38 10.06 4.73 6.12
CA LEU A 38 9.60 4.98 4.75
C LEU A 38 9.03 6.39 4.60
N GLU A 39 8.18 6.82 5.53
CA GLU A 39 7.52 8.12 5.48
C GLU A 39 8.52 9.27 5.58
N ARG A 40 9.45 9.19 6.53
CA ARG A 40 10.52 10.19 6.69
C ARG A 40 11.42 10.26 5.47
N TYR A 41 11.75 9.10 4.89
CA TYR A 41 12.49 9.04 3.63
C TYR A 41 11.75 9.75 2.50
N TRP A 42 10.45 9.45 2.33
CA TRP A 42 9.62 10.02 1.28
C TRP A 42 9.50 11.55 1.42
N LEU A 43 9.27 12.06 2.64
CA LEU A 43 9.23 13.49 2.93
C LEU A 43 10.56 14.19 2.61
N ARG A 44 11.68 13.55 2.95
CA ARG A 44 13.01 14.09 2.67
C ARG A 44 13.27 14.21 1.17
N VAL A 45 12.88 13.21 0.36
CA VAL A 45 13.04 13.27 -1.10
C VAL A 45 12.07 14.28 -1.72
N ALA A 46 10.86 14.42 -1.16
CA ALA A 46 9.89 15.43 -1.61
C ALA A 46 10.45 16.85 -1.45
N ALA A 47 11.28 17.09 -0.44
CA ALA A 47 11.98 18.35 -0.21
C ALA A 47 11.04 19.58 -0.21
N GLY A 48 9.90 19.46 0.46
CA GLY A 48 8.87 20.50 0.55
C GLY A 48 7.84 20.51 -0.59
N ARG A 49 8.01 19.69 -1.63
CA ARG A 49 6.97 19.43 -2.65
C ARG A 49 5.88 18.52 -2.09
N ILE A 50 4.73 18.46 -2.76
CA ILE A 50 3.61 17.58 -2.39
C ILE A 50 4.03 16.12 -2.31
N MET A 51 4.87 15.69 -3.25
CA MET A 51 5.40 14.33 -3.35
C MET A 51 6.65 14.33 -4.24
N PRO A 52 7.53 13.32 -4.11
CA PRO A 52 8.72 13.20 -4.94
C PRO A 52 8.40 12.61 -6.33
N HIS A 53 9.36 12.75 -7.24
CA HIS A 53 9.37 11.99 -8.50
C HIS A 53 9.94 10.59 -8.25
N ARG A 54 9.43 9.61 -9.00
CA ARG A 54 9.88 8.21 -8.87
C ARG A 54 11.36 8.03 -9.18
N ASP A 55 11.94 8.84 -10.08
CA ASP A 55 13.36 8.74 -10.44
C ASP A 55 14.28 9.28 -9.32
N GLU A 56 13.73 10.00 -8.34
CA GLU A 56 14.47 10.47 -7.16
C GLU A 56 14.50 9.42 -6.03
N ILE A 57 13.75 8.33 -6.18
CA ILE A 57 13.69 7.27 -5.18
C ILE A 57 14.90 6.33 -5.37
N ASP A 58 15.85 6.38 -4.45
CA ASP A 58 16.91 5.38 -4.29
C ASP A 58 16.51 4.29 -3.26
N PRO A 59 16.23 3.05 -3.70
CA PRO A 59 15.87 1.95 -2.80
C PRO A 59 16.97 1.60 -1.78
N ARG A 60 18.25 1.92 -2.06
CA ARG A 60 19.37 1.61 -1.16
C ARG A 60 19.28 2.38 0.15
N ALA A 61 18.70 3.58 0.11
CA ALA A 61 18.43 4.39 1.29
C ALA A 61 17.38 3.76 2.22
N LEU A 62 16.62 2.76 1.74
CA LEU A 62 15.62 1.99 2.49
C LEU A 62 16.08 0.56 2.82
N SER A 63 17.39 0.27 2.69
CA SER A 63 17.96 -1.08 2.87
C SER A 63 17.53 -1.80 4.15
N GLY A 64 17.35 -1.08 5.26
CA GLY A 64 16.90 -1.65 6.54
C GLY A 64 15.45 -2.14 6.57
N ILE A 65 14.63 -1.79 5.57
CA ILE A 65 13.20 -2.12 5.49
C ILE A 65 12.78 -2.66 4.12
N LEU A 66 13.74 -2.86 3.21
CA LEU A 66 13.47 -3.14 1.80
C LEU A 66 12.73 -4.48 1.59
N ASP A 67 12.89 -5.42 2.52
CA ASP A 67 12.16 -6.70 2.55
C ASP A 67 10.63 -6.52 2.66
N ARG A 68 10.17 -5.37 3.17
CA ARG A 68 8.76 -5.01 3.39
C ARG A 68 8.25 -3.90 2.48
N VAL A 69 9.11 -3.36 1.63
CA VAL A 69 8.78 -2.26 0.72
C VAL A 69 8.33 -2.81 -0.63
N PHE A 70 7.41 -2.10 -1.27
CA PHE A 70 6.96 -2.39 -2.63
C PHE A 70 6.76 -1.12 -3.43
N LEU A 71 6.69 -1.29 -4.75
CA LEU A 71 6.34 -0.23 -5.70
C LEU A 71 5.07 -0.62 -6.45
N LEU A 72 4.16 0.33 -6.59
CA LEU A 72 2.93 0.19 -7.37
C LEU A 72 2.97 1.02 -8.65
N GLU A 73 2.28 0.52 -9.66
CA GLU A 73 1.94 1.23 -10.88
C GLU A 73 0.42 1.24 -11.07
N ARG A 74 -0.13 2.41 -11.34
CA ARG A 74 -1.54 2.57 -11.72
C ARG A 74 -1.79 1.94 -13.09
N MET A 75 -2.83 1.13 -13.18
CA MET A 75 -3.26 0.49 -14.42
C MET A 75 -4.58 1.07 -14.96
N ALA A 76 -5.49 1.41 -14.05
CA ALA A 76 -6.79 2.00 -14.33
C ALA A 76 -7.27 2.75 -13.07
N PRO A 77 -8.37 3.52 -13.12
CA PRO A 77 -8.98 4.08 -11.92
C PRO A 77 -9.30 2.98 -10.89
N GLY A 78 -8.78 3.12 -9.67
CA GLY A 78 -8.94 2.14 -8.60
C GLY A 78 -8.12 0.85 -8.74
N VAL A 79 -7.30 0.71 -9.79
CA VAL A 79 -6.50 -0.50 -10.02
C VAL A 79 -5.01 -0.16 -10.06
N ALA A 80 -4.26 -0.80 -9.16
CA ALA A 80 -2.81 -0.71 -9.08
C ALA A 80 -2.20 -2.11 -9.05
N ARG A 81 -1.03 -2.27 -9.69
CA ARG A 81 -0.26 -3.51 -9.69
C ARG A 81 1.11 -3.34 -9.05
N PHE A 82 1.63 -4.41 -8.50
CA PHE A 82 3.01 -4.46 -8.02
C PHE A 82 3.99 -4.43 -9.19
N ARG A 83 5.00 -3.58 -9.07
CA ARG A 83 6.18 -3.52 -9.94
C ARG A 83 7.40 -4.16 -9.30
N LEU A 84 7.47 -4.06 -7.99
CA LEU A 84 8.50 -4.62 -7.13
C LEU A 84 7.86 -4.90 -5.77
N ALA A 85 8.28 -5.97 -5.13
CA ALA A 85 7.93 -6.30 -3.76
C ALA A 85 9.15 -6.93 -3.09
N GLY A 86 9.42 -6.54 -1.85
CA GLY A 86 10.48 -7.14 -1.05
C GLY A 86 10.19 -8.60 -0.70
N GLU A 87 11.24 -9.33 -0.30
CA GLU A 87 11.18 -10.77 -0.02
C GLU A 87 10.12 -11.15 1.02
N ARG A 88 9.97 -10.35 2.09
CA ARG A 88 8.98 -10.63 3.13
C ARG A 88 7.55 -10.47 2.63
N LEU A 89 7.33 -9.62 1.62
CA LEU A 89 6.03 -9.48 0.96
C LEU A 89 5.74 -10.64 0.01
N ASN A 90 6.73 -11.06 -0.79
CA ASN A 90 6.59 -12.24 -1.65
C ASN A 90 6.22 -13.47 -0.82
N GLY A 91 6.82 -13.61 0.38
CA GLY A 91 6.47 -14.65 1.34
C GLY A 91 5.03 -14.62 1.86
N LEU A 92 4.25 -13.54 1.68
CA LEU A 92 2.83 -13.51 2.03
C LEU A 92 1.98 -14.34 1.08
N LEU A 93 2.34 -14.41 -0.19
CA LEU A 93 1.60 -15.18 -1.21
C LEU A 93 2.36 -16.42 -1.69
N ASP A 94 3.53 -16.69 -1.10
CA ASP A 94 4.47 -17.76 -1.50
C ASP A 94 4.86 -17.69 -2.99
N MET A 95 4.89 -16.47 -3.52
CA MET A 95 5.18 -16.21 -4.93
C MET A 95 5.68 -14.79 -5.15
N ASP A 96 6.33 -14.57 -6.28
CA ASP A 96 6.69 -13.24 -6.74
C ASP A 96 5.44 -12.42 -7.05
N MET A 97 5.27 -11.32 -6.33
CA MET A 97 4.08 -10.48 -6.46
C MET A 97 4.11 -9.57 -7.69
N ARG A 98 5.25 -9.47 -8.40
CA ARG A 98 5.37 -8.57 -9.56
C ARG A 98 4.30 -8.87 -10.61
N GLY A 99 3.63 -7.82 -11.06
CA GLY A 99 2.53 -7.89 -12.03
C GLY A 99 1.16 -8.14 -11.40
N LEU A 100 1.08 -8.63 -10.16
CA LEU A 100 -0.20 -8.87 -9.48
C LEU A 100 -0.88 -7.55 -9.06
N PRO A 101 -2.22 -7.49 -9.05
CA PRO A 101 -2.93 -6.34 -8.50
C PRO A 101 -2.78 -6.27 -6.98
N LEU A 102 -2.77 -5.05 -6.42
CA LEU A 102 -2.72 -4.79 -4.97
C LEU A 102 -3.81 -5.56 -4.21
N THR A 103 -5.00 -5.66 -4.81
CA THR A 103 -6.16 -6.39 -4.27
C THR A 103 -5.94 -7.89 -4.10
N SER A 104 -4.85 -8.46 -4.60
CA SER A 104 -4.48 -9.88 -4.39
C SER A 104 -4.16 -10.18 -2.93
N LEU A 105 -3.70 -9.18 -2.16
CA LEU A 105 -3.44 -9.28 -0.72
C LEU A 105 -4.72 -9.27 0.13
N PHE A 106 -5.88 -9.07 -0.48
CA PHE A 106 -7.12 -8.82 0.26
C PHE A 106 -8.17 -9.89 -0.03
N PHE A 107 -9.02 -10.16 0.96
CA PHE A 107 -10.22 -10.95 0.73
C PHE A 107 -11.15 -10.24 -0.25
N PRO A 108 -11.96 -10.97 -1.03
CA PRO A 108 -12.87 -10.37 -2.01
C PRO A 108 -13.74 -9.24 -1.44
N ALA A 109 -14.25 -9.40 -0.21
CA ALA A 109 -15.10 -8.41 0.46
C ALA A 109 -14.39 -7.07 0.75
N ALA A 110 -13.06 -7.08 0.91
CA ALA A 110 -12.29 -5.87 1.19
C ALA A 110 -11.85 -5.13 -0.08
N ARG A 111 -12.00 -5.73 -1.27
CA ARG A 111 -11.43 -5.19 -2.53
C ARG A 111 -12.02 -3.85 -2.95
N ASP A 112 -13.31 -3.63 -2.72
CA ASP A 112 -13.95 -2.36 -3.05
C ASP A 112 -13.41 -1.21 -2.19
N GLY A 113 -13.12 -1.49 -0.91
CA GLY A 113 -12.41 -0.57 -0.02
C GLY A 113 -11.03 -0.23 -0.58
N VAL A 114 -10.22 -1.23 -0.92
CA VAL A 114 -8.90 -1.02 -1.52
C VAL A 114 -8.97 -0.22 -2.83
N ASN A 115 -9.94 -0.51 -3.70
CA ASN A 115 -10.12 0.22 -4.95
C ASN A 115 -10.44 1.70 -4.70
N SER A 116 -11.23 2.01 -3.66
CA SER A 116 -11.51 3.38 -3.22
C SER A 116 -10.23 4.08 -2.73
N SER A 117 -9.41 3.42 -1.91
CA SER A 117 -8.16 4.00 -1.41
C SER A 117 -7.13 4.17 -2.53
N VAL A 118 -7.08 3.26 -3.51
CA VAL A 118 -6.25 3.41 -4.73
C VAL A 118 -6.73 4.59 -5.57
N ARG A 119 -8.04 4.83 -5.66
CA ARG A 119 -8.58 6.03 -6.33
C ARG A 119 -8.10 7.29 -5.62
N ALA A 120 -8.25 7.37 -4.31
CA ALA A 120 -7.75 8.52 -3.53
C ALA A 120 -6.23 8.70 -3.67
N LEU A 121 -5.46 7.61 -3.65
CA LEU A 121 -4.01 7.66 -3.81
C LEU A 121 -3.57 8.35 -5.12
N PHE A 122 -4.27 8.11 -6.23
CA PHE A 122 -3.84 8.55 -7.56
C PHE A 122 -4.65 9.72 -8.15
N ASP A 123 -5.96 9.77 -7.90
CA ASP A 123 -6.86 10.80 -8.45
C ASP A 123 -6.92 12.04 -7.55
N ASP A 124 -6.92 11.84 -6.24
CA ASP A 124 -6.95 12.91 -5.22
C ASP A 124 -5.74 12.76 -4.27
N PRO A 125 -4.50 12.96 -4.76
CA PRO A 125 -3.30 12.35 -4.21
C PRO A 125 -3.25 12.35 -2.68
N ALA A 126 -3.30 11.16 -2.10
CA ALA A 126 -3.43 10.98 -0.66
C ALA A 126 -2.41 9.98 -0.11
N ARG A 127 -1.97 10.23 1.12
CA ARG A 127 -1.32 9.23 1.97
C ARG A 127 -2.38 8.26 2.48
N ILE A 128 -2.14 6.97 2.31
CA ILE A 128 -3.04 5.89 2.73
C ILE A 128 -2.34 5.04 3.79
N ASP A 129 -2.95 4.89 4.96
CA ASP A 129 -2.44 4.08 6.07
C ASP A 129 -3.56 3.19 6.59
N MET A 130 -3.37 1.89 6.49
CA MET A 130 -4.40 0.90 6.83
C MET A 130 -3.93 -0.02 7.94
N THR A 131 -4.81 -0.24 8.90
CA THR A 131 -4.74 -1.36 9.84
C THR A 131 -5.48 -2.54 9.23
N LEU A 132 -4.83 -3.69 9.20
CA LEU A 132 -5.27 -4.89 8.51
C LEU A 132 -5.33 -6.07 9.48
N ASP A 133 -6.28 -6.97 9.24
CA ASP A 133 -6.38 -8.24 9.97
C ASP A 133 -6.38 -9.41 9.00
N GLY A 134 -5.47 -10.34 9.25
CA GLY A 134 -5.33 -11.58 8.47
C GLY A 134 -6.17 -12.73 9.03
N PRO A 135 -6.00 -13.93 8.45
CA PRO A 135 -6.61 -15.15 8.96
C PRO A 135 -6.20 -15.42 10.42
N ARG A 136 -7.05 -16.18 11.11
CA ARG A 136 -6.79 -16.61 12.48
C ARG A 136 -5.79 -17.78 12.49
N GLU A 137 -4.68 -17.62 13.19
CA GLU A 137 -3.67 -18.67 13.37
C GLU A 137 -3.86 -19.39 14.70
N GLY A 138 -4.77 -20.37 14.72
CA GLY A 138 -5.00 -21.24 15.89
C GLY A 138 -5.26 -20.46 17.18
N ARG A 139 -4.42 -20.70 18.21
CA ARG A 139 -4.51 -20.04 19.51
C ARG A 139 -3.92 -18.62 19.54
N ARG A 140 -3.16 -18.20 18.52
CA ARG A 140 -2.44 -16.91 18.49
C ARG A 140 -3.30 -15.71 18.05
N GLY A 141 -4.56 -15.95 17.66
CA GLY A 141 -5.46 -14.88 17.22
C GLY A 141 -5.30 -14.55 15.72
N ARG A 142 -5.78 -13.37 15.31
CA ARG A 142 -5.65 -12.89 13.92
C ARG A 142 -4.24 -12.34 13.68
N VAL A 143 -3.75 -12.48 12.45
CA VAL A 143 -2.49 -11.88 12.03
C VAL A 143 -2.69 -10.38 11.82
N ALA A 144 -2.26 -9.56 12.78
CA ALA A 144 -2.31 -8.11 12.63
C ALA A 144 -1.31 -7.64 11.56
N ALA A 145 -1.71 -6.73 10.69
CA ALA A 145 -0.84 -6.12 9.70
C ALA A 145 -1.12 -4.62 9.56
N ARG A 146 -0.14 -3.89 9.02
CA ARG A 146 -0.30 -2.48 8.64
C ARG A 146 0.27 -2.27 7.25
N LEU A 147 -0.38 -1.39 6.50
CA LEU A 147 -0.04 -1.05 5.13
C LEU A 147 -0.01 0.47 4.97
N LEU A 148 1.15 1.01 4.60
CA LEU A 148 1.32 2.43 4.24
C LEU A 148 1.59 2.53 2.74
N ILE A 149 0.91 3.45 2.07
CA ILE A 149 1.11 3.76 0.65
C ILE A 149 1.23 5.27 0.46
N LEU A 150 2.28 5.68 -0.25
CA LEU A 150 2.64 7.06 -0.52
C LEU A 150 2.75 7.28 -2.03
N PRO A 151 2.08 8.30 -2.60
CA PRO A 151 2.08 8.54 -4.04
C PRO A 151 3.43 9.08 -4.51
N LEU A 152 3.71 8.85 -5.80
CA LEU A 152 4.88 9.34 -6.51
C LEU A 152 4.46 9.88 -7.87
N ARG A 153 5.19 10.88 -8.36
CA ARG A 153 5.08 11.31 -9.76
C ARG A 153 5.92 10.42 -10.67
N ASP A 154 5.44 10.15 -11.87
CA ASP A 154 6.27 9.55 -12.92
C ASP A 154 7.18 10.59 -13.60
N ARG A 155 7.79 10.21 -14.72
CA ARG A 155 8.65 11.09 -15.52
C ARG A 155 7.91 12.25 -16.16
N ASP A 156 6.64 12.06 -16.46
CA ASP A 156 5.79 13.05 -17.12
C ASP A 156 5.07 13.95 -16.09
N GLY A 157 5.35 13.73 -14.80
CA GLY A 157 4.76 14.48 -13.69
C GLY A 157 3.38 13.98 -13.27
N ALA A 158 2.86 12.90 -13.87
CA ALA A 158 1.57 12.33 -13.53
C ALA A 158 1.66 11.43 -12.29
N VAL A 159 0.62 11.42 -11.46
CA VAL A 159 0.56 10.59 -10.25
C VAL A 159 0.10 9.18 -10.64
N THR A 160 1.06 8.36 -11.07
CA THR A 160 0.80 7.01 -11.60
C THR A 160 1.65 5.93 -10.94
N ARG A 161 2.48 6.30 -9.95
CA ARG A 161 3.34 5.39 -9.19
C ARG A 161 3.14 5.62 -7.69
N ALA A 162 3.40 4.60 -6.90
CA ALA A 162 3.41 4.74 -5.45
C ALA A 162 4.48 3.84 -4.84
N ILE A 163 4.98 4.22 -3.68
CA ILE A 163 5.82 3.38 -2.82
C ILE A 163 5.01 3.03 -1.58
N GLY A 164 5.19 1.83 -1.06
CA GLY A 164 4.53 1.43 0.18
C GLY A 164 5.35 0.45 0.99
N CYS A 165 4.92 0.29 2.24
CA CYS A 165 5.46 -0.68 3.18
C CYS A 165 4.29 -1.49 3.73
N LEU A 166 4.45 -2.80 3.82
CA LEU A 166 3.52 -3.67 4.52
C LEU A 166 4.27 -4.54 5.51
N SER A 167 3.82 -4.51 6.75
CA SER A 167 4.33 -5.38 7.81
C SER A 167 3.17 -6.18 8.39
N ALA A 168 3.29 -7.50 8.35
CA ALA A 168 2.39 -8.43 9.03
C ALA A 168 3.12 -9.04 10.24
N GLY A 169 2.39 -9.16 11.36
CA GLY A 169 2.89 -9.62 12.64
C GLY A 169 3.15 -11.12 12.69
N GLY A 170 4.17 -11.52 13.45
CA GLY A 170 4.57 -12.92 13.65
C GLY A 170 5.94 -13.24 13.06
N ALA A 171 6.72 -14.08 13.76
CA ALA A 171 8.00 -14.61 13.26
C ALA A 171 7.81 -15.62 12.12
N THR A 172 6.63 -16.23 12.04
CA THR A 172 6.26 -17.20 11.01
C THR A 172 4.80 -16.97 10.68
N ILE A 173 4.53 -16.53 9.46
CA ILE A 173 3.19 -16.35 8.93
C ILE A 173 3.01 -17.38 7.83
N LYS A 174 1.91 -18.15 7.84
CA LYS A 174 1.72 -19.23 6.85
C LYS A 174 1.09 -18.68 5.57
N ALA A 175 1.81 -18.70 4.46
CA ALA A 175 1.23 -18.33 3.16
C ALA A 175 0.11 -19.31 2.70
N PRO A 176 -0.86 -18.86 1.87
CA PRO A 176 -1.08 -17.48 1.45
C PRO A 176 -1.84 -16.66 2.51
N GLN A 177 -1.50 -15.39 2.61
CA GLN A 177 -2.08 -14.44 3.56
C GLN A 177 -2.92 -13.41 2.81
N ARG A 178 -4.19 -13.34 3.21
CA ARG A 178 -5.13 -12.32 2.77
C ARG A 178 -5.65 -11.56 3.96
N PHE A 179 -5.89 -10.28 3.77
CA PHE A 179 -6.27 -9.37 4.83
C PHE A 179 -7.65 -8.76 4.58
N ASP A 180 -8.35 -8.48 5.68
CA ASP A 180 -9.46 -7.54 5.74
C ASP A 180 -8.95 -6.17 6.21
N ILE A 181 -9.68 -5.11 5.89
CA ILE A 181 -9.39 -3.74 6.35
C ILE A 181 -10.13 -3.53 7.68
N VAL A 182 -9.37 -3.24 8.74
CA VAL A 182 -9.91 -2.93 10.07
C VAL A 182 -10.14 -1.42 10.21
N ALA A 183 -9.17 -0.63 9.75
CA ALA A 183 -9.23 0.82 9.77
C ALA A 183 -8.41 1.40 8.61
N GLU A 184 -8.83 2.55 8.10
CA GLU A 184 -8.09 3.35 7.13
C GLU A 184 -7.98 4.79 7.66
N ALA A 185 -6.75 5.31 7.69
CA ALA A 185 -6.46 6.72 7.82
C ALA A 185 -6.00 7.25 6.46
N ARG A 186 -6.73 8.23 5.94
CA ARG A 186 -6.46 8.89 4.67
C ARG A 186 -6.12 10.36 4.91
N GLN A 187 -5.04 10.82 4.32
CA GLN A 187 -4.64 12.22 4.37
C GLN A 187 -4.39 12.73 2.95
N THR A 188 -5.26 13.62 2.49
CA THR A 188 -5.07 14.31 1.20
C THR A 188 -3.80 15.16 1.26
N LEU A 189 -2.96 15.03 0.24
CA LEU A 189 -1.74 15.80 0.11
C LEU A 189 -2.06 17.11 -0.60
N LEU A 190 -2.12 18.18 0.18
CA LEU A 190 -2.33 19.52 -0.33
C LEU A 190 -0.97 20.11 -0.71
N GLY A 191 -0.87 20.63 -1.93
CA GLY A 191 0.13 21.63 -2.25
C GLY A 191 -0.53 22.89 -2.72
N TYR A 192 0.03 24.02 -2.30
CA TYR A 192 -0.20 25.27 -2.98
C TYR A 192 0.24 25.07 -4.43
N GLY A 193 -0.70 25.11 -5.36
CA GLY A 193 -0.46 24.78 -6.76
C GLY A 193 0.72 25.60 -7.28
N THR A 194 1.86 24.95 -7.54
CA THR A 194 2.82 25.51 -8.47
C THR A 194 2.12 25.50 -9.81
N LEU A 195 1.98 26.68 -10.42
CA LEU A 195 1.45 26.84 -11.77
C LEU A 195 2.03 25.74 -12.66
N PRO A 196 1.20 25.10 -13.51
CA PRO A 196 1.69 24.06 -14.42
C PRO A 196 2.93 24.57 -15.14
N ASP A 197 3.99 23.77 -15.09
CA ASP A 197 5.25 24.06 -15.77
C ASP A 197 4.92 24.42 -17.24
N PRO A 198 5.26 25.64 -17.72
CA PRO A 198 4.93 26.08 -19.06
C PRO A 198 5.47 25.13 -20.15
N ALA A 199 6.47 24.31 -19.84
CA ALA A 199 6.99 23.28 -20.73
C ALA A 199 6.00 22.12 -20.99
N VAL A 200 5.15 21.75 -20.01
CA VAL A 200 4.17 20.65 -20.13
C VAL A 200 2.90 21.11 -20.88
N GLN A 201 2.59 22.41 -20.85
CA GLN A 201 1.50 23.01 -21.61
C GLN A 201 1.80 23.06 -23.12
N ALA A 202 3.06 23.29 -23.50
CA ALA A 202 3.47 23.42 -24.90
C ALA A 202 3.30 22.11 -25.71
N THR A 203 3.41 20.94 -25.08
CA THR A 203 3.23 19.65 -25.76
C THR A 203 1.77 19.21 -25.87
N LYS A 204 0.89 19.68 -24.96
CA LYS A 204 -0.56 19.40 -25.01
C LYS A 204 -1.34 20.35 -25.93
N ASN A 205 -0.84 21.57 -26.16
CA ASN A 205 -1.49 22.58 -27.01
C ASN A 205 -0.98 22.63 -28.45
N ALA A 206 -0.17 21.67 -28.90
CA ALA A 206 0.16 21.57 -30.31
C ALA A 206 -1.11 21.26 -31.12
N PRO A 207 -1.53 22.12 -32.06
CA PRO A 207 -2.66 21.82 -32.92
C PRO A 207 -2.35 20.56 -33.72
N ASN A 208 -3.27 19.60 -33.69
CA ASN A 208 -3.23 18.38 -34.49
C ASN A 208 -2.91 18.76 -35.95
N PRO A 209 -1.83 18.26 -36.58
CA PRO A 209 -1.56 18.57 -37.97
C PRO A 209 -2.72 18.05 -38.81
N VAL A 210 -3.51 18.98 -39.33
CA VAL A 210 -4.58 18.71 -40.29
C VAL A 210 -3.93 17.96 -41.46
N ARG A 211 -4.25 16.67 -41.59
CA ARG A 211 -3.82 15.86 -42.74
C ARG A 211 -4.38 16.53 -44.00
N PRO A 212 -3.55 16.91 -44.99
CA PRO A 212 -4.08 17.39 -46.26
C PRO A 212 -4.82 16.25 -46.96
N ALA A 213 -6.08 16.52 -47.33
CA ALA A 213 -6.90 15.63 -48.14
C ALA A 213 -6.21 15.37 -49.49
N ARG A 214 -6.08 14.10 -49.86
CA ARG A 214 -5.51 13.68 -51.15
C ARG A 214 -6.44 14.13 -52.29
N PRO A 215 -5.96 14.80 -53.35
CA PRO A 215 -6.77 15.05 -54.53
C PRO A 215 -6.92 13.75 -55.34
N TYR A 216 -8.15 13.43 -55.73
CA TYR A 216 -8.48 12.34 -56.65
C TYR A 216 -8.18 12.76 -58.10
N LEU A 217 -7.59 11.84 -58.86
CA LEU A 217 -7.32 11.99 -60.30
C LEU A 217 -8.63 12.15 -61.08
N ARG A 218 -8.70 13.19 -61.94
CA ARG A 218 -9.70 13.30 -62.99
C ARG A 218 -9.21 12.54 -64.22
N LEU A 219 -10.00 11.57 -64.67
CA LEU A 219 -9.81 10.90 -65.95
C LEU A 219 -10.33 11.84 -67.04
N VAL A 220 -9.44 12.29 -67.93
CA VAL A 220 -9.83 12.96 -69.18
C VAL A 220 -9.96 11.87 -70.23
N VAL A 221 -11.19 11.63 -70.68
CA VAL A 221 -11.45 10.84 -71.88
C VAL A 221 -11.42 11.82 -73.05
N ASP A 222 -10.34 11.79 -73.83
CA ASP A 222 -10.43 12.21 -75.23
C ASP A 222 -11.02 11.04 -76.00
N ASN A 223 -12.13 11.26 -76.71
CA ASN A 223 -12.54 10.38 -77.78
C ASN A 223 -12.82 11.23 -79.01
N SER A 224 -12.01 10.95 -80.03
CA SER A 224 -12.11 11.47 -81.39
C SER A 224 -13.42 11.10 -82.07
#